data_AF-A0A3D2ILL5-F1
#
_entry.id   AF-A0A3D2ILL5-F1
#
_cell.length_a   1.000
_cell.length_b   1.000
_cell.length_c   1.000
_cell.angle_alpha   90.00
_cell.angle_beta   90.00
_cell.angle_gamma   90.00
#
_symmetry.space_group_name_H-M   'P 1'
#
loop_
_entity.id
_entity.type
_entity.pdbx_description
1 polymer ?
#
loop_
_entity_poly.entity_id
_entity_poly.type
_entity_poly.pdbx_seq_one_letter_code
_entity_poly.pdbx_strand_id
1 'polypeptide(L)'
;NELLNWKKHPAIRNEIDRRLSIMKENWLIDKERHLSNLKRIGDAAEDKGLYGVAGKMEELRGKVQGYYIEKQMLLQKELTEEELEDKIKQLFENEDEYNAINAEFAKKIFPKKDEDKS
;
A
#
# COMPACT_ATOMS: atom_id res chain seq x y z
N ASN A 1 7.47 -5.72 14.95
CA ASN A 1 8.34 -4.56 15.25
C ASN A 1 7.55 -3.45 15.95
N GLU A 2 7.41 -3.56 17.27
CA GLU A 2 6.66 -2.61 18.11
C GLU A 2 7.22 -1.17 18.08
N LEU A 3 8.53 -1.04 17.87
CA LEU A 3 9.28 0.23 17.83
C LEU A 3 9.02 1.11 16.60
N LEU A 4 8.41 0.57 15.53
CA LEU A 4 8.09 1.33 14.32
C LEU A 4 6.69 1.95 14.35
N ASN A 5 5.92 1.71 15.42
CA ASN A 5 4.60 2.28 15.58
C ASN A 5 4.70 3.74 16.03
N TRP A 6 4.46 4.67 15.10
CA TRP A 6 4.52 6.11 15.34
C TRP A 6 3.56 6.62 16.44
N LYS A 7 2.45 5.90 16.69
CA LYS A 7 1.50 6.24 17.76
C LYS A 7 2.01 5.87 19.16
N LYS A 8 2.82 4.82 19.27
CA LYS A 8 3.41 4.36 20.54
C LYS A 8 4.77 5.02 20.83
N HIS A 9 5.56 5.32 19.78
CA HIS A 9 6.92 5.86 19.91
C HIS A 9 7.19 7.02 18.93
N PRO A 10 6.56 8.20 19.13
CA PRO A 10 6.72 9.35 18.23
C PRO A 10 8.15 9.89 18.20
N ALA A 11 8.89 9.84 19.31
CA ALA A 11 10.28 10.30 19.37
C ALA A 11 11.22 9.47 18.48
N ILE A 12 11.03 8.15 18.45
CA ILE A 12 11.82 7.25 17.58
C ILE A 12 11.53 7.57 16.11
N ARG A 13 10.25 7.80 15.77
CA ARG A 13 9.87 8.19 14.42
C ARG A 13 10.51 9.52 14.00
N ASN A 14 10.48 10.52 14.86
CA ASN A 14 11.09 11.83 14.59
C ASN A 14 12.61 11.74 14.38
N GLU A 15 13.31 10.92 15.16
CA GLU A 15 14.74 10.69 14.99
C GLU A 15 15.07 9.98 13.67
N ILE A 16 14.24 9.02 13.25
CA ILE A 16 14.36 8.36 11.94
C ILE A 16 14.17 9.39 10.81
N ASP A 17 13.11 10.19 10.87
CA ASP A 17 12.81 11.20 9.85
C ASP A 17 13.93 12.27 9.79
N ARG A 18 14.47 12.69 10.95
CA ARG A 18 15.62 13.58 11.05
C ARG A 18 16.86 12.98 10.36
N ARG A 19 17.21 11.72 10.66
CA ARG A 19 18.35 11.04 10.05
C ARG A 19 18.18 10.88 8.54
N LEU A 20 16.97 10.57 8.08
CA LEU A 20 16.66 10.49 6.66
C LEU A 20 16.79 11.85 5.97
N SER A 21 16.38 12.94 6.62
CA SER A 21 16.57 14.30 6.08
C SER A 21 18.05 14.65 5.93
N ILE A 22 18.82 14.44 7.00
CA ILE A 22 20.27 14.68 6.99
C ILE A 22 20.95 13.81 5.93
N MET A 23 20.52 12.56 5.77
CA MET A 23 21.07 11.67 4.74
C MET A 23 20.71 12.15 3.34
N LYS A 24 19.48 12.63 3.09
CA LYS A 24 19.08 13.22 1.80
C LYS A 24 19.88 14.48 1.48
N GLU A 25 20.10 15.34 2.47
CA GLU A 25 20.93 16.55 2.34
C GLU A 25 22.39 16.18 2.03
N ASN A 26 22.97 15.25 2.78
CA ASN A 26 24.34 14.78 2.58
C ASN A 26 24.54 14.07 1.23
N TRP A 27 23.55 13.30 0.79
CA TRP A 27 23.60 12.61 -0.50
C TRP A 27 23.24 13.53 -1.67
N LEU A 28 22.80 14.77 -1.40
CA LEU A 28 22.48 15.79 -2.40
C LEU A 28 21.63 15.19 -3.54
N ILE A 29 20.68 14.32 -3.19
CA ILE A 29 19.77 13.68 -4.14
C ILE A 29 18.70 14.73 -4.49
N ASP A 30 19.14 15.75 -5.21
CA ASP A 30 18.27 16.66 -5.89
C ASP A 30 17.77 15.97 -7.17
N LYS A 31 16.52 16.27 -7.55
CA LYS A 31 15.88 15.71 -8.75
C LYS A 31 16.73 15.95 -9.99
N GLU A 32 17.28 17.16 -10.12
CA GLU A 32 18.14 17.53 -11.25
C GLU A 32 19.41 16.68 -11.30
N ARG A 33 20.07 16.49 -10.14
CA ARG A 33 21.27 15.66 -10.04
C ARG A 33 20.98 14.19 -10.32
N HIS A 34 19.83 13.69 -9.88
CA HIS A 34 19.39 12.33 -10.16
C HIS A 34 19.14 12.12 -11.67
N LEU A 35 18.45 13.06 -12.32
CA LEU A 35 18.24 13.04 -13.78
C LEU A 35 19.55 13.12 -14.56
N SER A 36 20.48 13.98 -14.14
CA SER A 36 21.82 14.09 -14.72
C SER A 36 22.60 12.77 -14.62
N ASN A 37 22.53 12.11 -13.46
CA ASN A 37 23.16 10.80 -13.26
C ASN A 37 22.54 9.71 -14.15
N LEU A 38 21.21 9.66 -14.27
CA LEU A 38 20.54 8.71 -15.15
C LEU A 38 20.94 8.91 -16.62
N LYS A 39 21.01 10.17 -17.10
CA LYS A 39 21.50 10.48 -18.45
C LYS A 39 22.93 10.00 -18.65
N ARG A 40 23.83 10.30 -17.71
CA ARG A 40 25.24 9.86 -17.77
C ARG A 40 25.39 8.33 -17.83
N ILE A 41 24.57 7.60 -17.08
CA ILE A 41 24.58 6.12 -17.12
C ILE A 41 24.02 5.60 -18.45
N GLY A 42 22.97 6.23 -18.97
CA GLY A 42 22.39 5.91 -20.28
C GLY A 42 23.42 6.10 -21.40
N ASP A 43 24.10 7.24 -21.44
CA ASP A 43 25.11 7.55 -22.46
C ASP A 43 26.27 6.55 -22.42
N ALA A 44 26.78 6.25 -21.22
CA ALA A 44 27.83 5.25 -21.05
C ALA A 44 27.38 3.82 -21.42
N ALA A 45 26.07 3.54 -21.39
CA ALA A 45 25.51 2.28 -21.85
C ALA A 45 25.35 2.26 -23.38
N GLU A 46 24.93 3.36 -24.00
CA GLU A 46 24.87 3.53 -25.47
C GLU A 46 26.25 3.39 -26.10
N ASP A 47 27.27 4.05 -25.53
CA ASP A 47 28.67 3.95 -25.98
C ASP A 47 29.20 2.50 -25.96
N LYS A 48 28.66 1.67 -25.07
CA LYS A 48 29.02 0.25 -24.93
C LYS A 48 28.10 -0.69 -25.71
N GLY A 49 27.12 -0.15 -26.46
CA GLY A 49 26.12 -0.93 -27.19
C GLY A 49 25.09 -1.65 -26.31
N LEU A 50 24.98 -1.29 -25.03
CA LEU A 50 24.06 -1.89 -24.06
C LEU A 50 22.68 -1.20 -24.11
N TYR A 51 22.00 -1.29 -25.25
CA TYR A 51 20.74 -0.58 -25.48
C TYR A 51 19.62 -0.94 -24.50
N GLY A 52 19.59 -2.15 -23.95
CA GLY A 52 18.63 -2.52 -22.90
C GLY A 52 18.80 -1.71 -21.62
N VAL A 53 20.05 -1.39 -21.25
CA VAL A 53 20.34 -0.55 -20.09
C VAL A 53 20.04 0.91 -20.41
N ALA A 54 20.42 1.40 -21.60
CA ALA A 54 20.11 2.75 -22.04
C ALA A 54 18.59 3.03 -22.05
N GLY A 55 17.80 2.13 -22.65
CA GLY A 55 16.34 2.22 -22.64
C GLY A 55 15.75 2.20 -21.23
N LYS A 56 16.33 1.40 -20.32
CA LYS A 56 15.90 1.40 -18.92
C LYS A 56 16.19 2.73 -18.20
N MET A 57 17.33 3.35 -18.47
CA MET A 57 17.66 4.66 -17.91
C MET A 57 16.68 5.73 -18.40
N GLU A 58 16.26 5.69 -19.66
CA GLU A 58 15.27 6.63 -20.20
C GLU A 58 13.88 6.45 -19.58
N GLU A 59 13.43 5.20 -19.41
CA GLU A 59 12.18 4.88 -18.70
C GLU A 59 12.20 5.44 -17.26
N LEU A 60 13.34 5.29 -16.55
CA LEU A 60 13.52 5.82 -15.21
C LEU A 60 13.53 7.35 -15.18
N ARG A 61 14.14 8.01 -16.17
CA ARG A 61 14.09 9.48 -16.29
C ARG A 61 12.65 9.98 -16.45
N GLY A 62 11.87 9.31 -17.29
CA GLY A 62 10.45 9.65 -17.45
C GLY A 62 9.63 9.39 -16.18
N LYS A 63 9.93 8.33 -15.43
CA LYS A 63 9.31 8.08 -14.11
C LYS A 63 9.62 9.18 -13.10
N VAL A 64 10.86 9.64 -13.03
CA VAL A 64 11.29 10.74 -12.14
C VAL A 64 10.62 12.07 -12.52
N GLN A 65 10.38 12.31 -13.81
CA GLN A 65 9.69 13.51 -14.27
C GLN A 65 8.16 13.44 -14.11
N GLY A 66 7.60 12.26 -13.85
CA GLY A 66 6.16 12.04 -13.70
C GLY A 66 5.43 11.74 -15.01
N TYR A 67 6.13 11.36 -16.08
CA TYR A 67 5.51 11.00 -17.36
C TYR A 67 4.86 9.61 -17.35
N TYR A 68 5.24 8.75 -16.41
CA TYR A 68 4.70 7.41 -16.28
C TYR A 68 3.63 7.40 -15.20
N ILE A 69 2.40 7.08 -15.60
CA ILE A 69 1.28 6.83 -14.68
C ILE A 69 1.03 5.33 -14.68
N GLU A 70 1.25 4.69 -13.53
CA GLU A 70 0.87 3.31 -13.34
C GLU A 70 -0.65 3.24 -13.13
N LYS A 71 -1.36 2.61 -14.08
CA LYS A 71 -2.79 2.33 -13.93
C LYS A 71 -2.97 1.00 -13.22
N GLN A 72 -3.38 1.05 -11.96
CA GLN A 72 -3.85 -0.15 -11.26
C GLN A 72 -5.34 -0.34 -11.57
N MET A 73 -5.69 -1.43 -12.26
CA MET A 73 -7.09 -1.83 -12.40
C MET A 73 -7.51 -2.58 -11.13
N LEU A 74 -8.36 -1.94 -10.32
CA LEU A 74 -9.01 -2.59 -9.18
C LEU A 74 -10.34 -3.17 -9.67
N LEU A 75 -10.43 -4.49 -9.80
CA LEU A 75 -11.71 -5.16 -10.05
C LEU A 75 -12.50 -5.20 -8.75
N GLN A 76 -13.37 -4.22 -8.53
CA GLN A 76 -14.41 -4.29 -7.51
C GLN A 76 -15.60 -5.00 -8.14
N LYS A 77 -15.76 -6.29 -7.85
CA LYS A 77 -17.01 -7.00 -8.18
C LYS A 77 -18.02 -6.64 -7.10
N GLU A 78 -18.97 -5.75 -7.43
CA GLU A 78 -20.19 -5.61 -6.65
C GLU A 78 -20.97 -6.93 -6.81
N LEU A 79 -21.15 -7.65 -5.70
CA LEU A 79 -21.95 -8.86 -5.69
C LEU A 79 -23.42 -8.44 -5.81
N THR A 80 -24.16 -9.08 -6.71
CA THR A 80 -25.62 -8.93 -6.71
C THR A 80 -26.21 -9.59 -5.46
N GLU A 81 -27.46 -9.26 -5.14
CA GLU A 81 -28.17 -9.86 -3.99
C GLU A 81 -28.23 -11.40 -4.12
N GLU A 82 -28.49 -11.92 -5.31
CA GLU A 82 -28.48 -13.37 -5.61
C GLU A 82 -27.11 -14.02 -5.37
N GLU A 83 -26.01 -13.37 -5.79
CA GLU A 83 -24.66 -13.89 -5.57
C GLU A 83 -24.26 -13.87 -4.08
N LEU A 84 -24.81 -12.94 -3.31
CA LEU A 84 -24.61 -12.85 -1.87
C LEU A 84 -25.36 -13.99 -1.17
N GLU A 85 -26.62 -14.24 -1.54
CA GLU A 85 -27.43 -15.34 -1.01
C GLU A 85 -26.78 -16.71 -1.28
N ASP A 86 -26.27 -16.92 -2.50
CA ASP A 86 -25.59 -18.17 -2.85
C ASP A 86 -24.31 -18.38 -2.04
N LYS A 87 -23.55 -17.31 -1.78
CA LYS A 87 -22.38 -17.39 -0.91
C LYS A 87 -22.77 -17.69 0.53
N ILE A 88 -23.85 -17.11 1.04
CA ILE A 88 -24.35 -17.40 2.38
C ILE A 88 -24.74 -18.89 2.46
N LYS A 89 -25.48 -19.41 1.47
CA LYS A 89 -25.84 -20.83 1.40
C LYS A 89 -24.63 -21.78 1.29
N GLN A 90 -23.53 -21.33 0.68
CA GLN A 90 -22.28 -22.11 0.63
C GLN A 90 -21.51 -22.10 1.96
N LEU A 91 -21.66 -21.04 2.76
CA LEU A 91 -20.94 -20.88 4.02
C LEU A 91 -21.59 -21.61 5.20
N PHE A 92 -22.90 -21.86 5.14
CA PHE A 92 -23.66 -22.50 6.20
C PHE A 92 -24.35 -23.75 5.65
N GLU A 93 -24.08 -24.91 6.26
CA GLU A 93 -24.60 -26.19 5.76
C GLU A 93 -26.10 -26.37 6.04
N ASN A 94 -26.62 -25.69 7.07
CA ASN A 94 -28.02 -25.74 7.45
C ASN A 94 -28.51 -24.41 8.11
N GLU A 95 -29.83 -24.27 8.19
CA GLU A 95 -30.50 -23.08 8.75
C GLU A 95 -30.17 -22.85 10.24
N ASP A 96 -30.02 -23.94 11.00
CA ASP A 96 -29.74 -23.88 12.44
C ASP A 96 -28.36 -23.28 12.72
N GLU A 97 -27.35 -23.67 11.94
CA GLU A 97 -25.98 -23.15 12.00
C GLU A 97 -25.92 -21.67 11.60
N TYR A 98 -26.62 -21.29 10.53
CA TYR A 98 -26.76 -19.89 10.12
C TYR A 98 -27.33 -19.03 11.25
N ASN A 99 -28.42 -19.48 11.88
CA ASN A 99 -29.08 -18.75 12.96
C ASN A 99 -28.22 -18.64 14.22
N ALA A 100 -27.52 -19.73 14.59
CA ALA A 100 -26.62 -19.73 15.75
C ALA A 100 -25.46 -18.75 15.57
N ILE A 101 -24.80 -18.81 14.41
CA ILE A 101 -23.66 -17.94 14.10
C ILE A 101 -24.10 -16.48 14.01
N ASN A 102 -25.24 -16.19 13.37
CA ASN A 102 -25.78 -14.83 13.32
C ASN A 102 -26.15 -14.28 14.71
N ALA A 103 -26.68 -15.11 15.60
CA ALA A 103 -26.98 -14.69 16.97
C ALA A 103 -25.70 -14.32 17.75
N GLU A 104 -24.61 -15.07 17.56
CA GLU A 104 -23.31 -14.73 18.15
C GLU A 104 -22.71 -13.45 17.54
N PHE A 105 -22.75 -13.32 16.21
CA PHE A 105 -22.31 -12.10 15.52
C PHE A 105 -23.11 -10.88 15.97
N ALA A 106 -24.44 -11.00 16.09
CA ALA A 106 -25.30 -9.92 16.55
C ALA A 106 -24.93 -9.47 17.97
N LYS A 107 -24.65 -10.41 18.89
CA LYS A 107 -24.18 -10.07 20.26
C LYS A 107 -22.83 -9.35 20.26
N LYS A 108 -21.94 -9.69 19.32
CA LYS A 108 -20.60 -9.10 19.21
C LYS A 108 -20.61 -7.71 18.56
N ILE A 109 -21.44 -7.51 17.55
CA ILE A 109 -21.54 -6.25 16.79
C ILE A 109 -22.47 -5.26 17.49
N PHE A 110 -23.56 -5.75 18.10
CA PHE A 110 -24.52 -4.98 18.87
C PHE A 110 -24.55 -5.48 20.32
N PRO A 111 -23.48 -5.25 21.10
CA PRO A 111 -23.52 -5.57 22.52
C PRO A 111 -24.66 -4.76 23.14
N LYS A 112 -25.58 -5.43 23.84
CA LYS A 112 -26.60 -4.74 24.63
C LYS A 112 -25.84 -3.85 25.61
N LYS A 113 -26.07 -2.53 25.54
CA LYS A 113 -25.70 -1.65 26.64
C LYS A 113 -26.51 -2.13 27.83
N ASP A 114 -25.85 -2.71 28.82
CA ASP A 114 -26.46 -2.93 30.12
C ASP A 114 -26.99 -1.57 30.58
N GLU A 115 -28.31 -1.48 30.78
CA GLU A 115 -28.92 -0.35 31.46
C GLU A 115 -28.36 -0.35 32.89
N ASP A 116 -27.28 0.39 33.08
CA ASP A 116 -26.69 0.63 34.40
C ASP A 116 -27.71 1.40 35.24
N LYS A 117 -28.38 0.62 36.09
CA LYS A 117 -28.62 0.87 37.52
C LYS A 117 -29.31 2.20 37.86
N SER A 118 -30.63 2.13 38.00
CA SER A 118 -31.36 3.00 38.94
C SER A 118 -31.27 2.49 40.36
#